data_AF-A0A958XUH4-F1
#
_entry.id   AF-A0A958XUH4-F1
#
_cell.length_a   1.000
_cell.length_b   1.000
_cell.length_c   1.000
_cell.angle_alpha   90.00
_cell.angle_beta   90.00
_cell.angle_gamma   90.00
#
_symmetry.space_group_name_H-M   'P 1'
#
loop_
_entity.id
_entity.type
_entity.pdbx_description
1 polymer ?
#
loop_
_entity_poly.entity_id
_entity_poly.type
_entity_poly.pdbx_seq_one_letter_code
_entity_poly.pdbx_strand_id
1 'polypeptide(L)'
;MFRRQRQRDTFFYGIADFFSAMLAWALFFAYRKSLEGGVPDMEMLRDPNFSLGILIIPTGWVLLYSIFDHYVDIYRLSRLTTLTRTFFLTFFGVIFLFFTLILDDVVRDYQTYYRSFLALFGLHFMITATVRMVLLTRASRRLKAGLVTFNTLLVG
;
A
#
# COMPACT_ATOMS: atom_id res chain seq x y z
N MET A 1 14.74 23.31 -13.09
CA MET A 1 15.29 21.95 -12.93
C MET A 1 14.66 21.19 -11.74
N PHE A 2 14.58 21.79 -10.55
CA PHE A 2 14.07 21.13 -9.32
C PHE A 2 12.60 20.64 -9.35
N ARG A 3 11.70 21.31 -10.09
CA ARG A 3 10.29 20.87 -10.25
C ARG A 3 10.15 19.50 -10.94
N ARG A 4 10.98 19.22 -11.97
CA ARG A 4 10.98 17.93 -12.67
C ARG A 4 11.50 16.79 -11.78
N GLN A 5 12.52 17.06 -10.95
CA GLN A 5 13.05 16.07 -10.01
C GLN A 5 11.99 15.66 -8.98
N ARG A 6 11.28 16.64 -8.40
CA ARG A 6 10.19 16.38 -7.44
C ARG A 6 9.07 15.54 -8.03
N GLN A 7 8.64 15.82 -9.26
CA GLN A 7 7.63 15.03 -9.95
C GLN A 7 8.08 13.59 -10.19
N ARG A 8 9.36 13.36 -10.53
CA ARG A 8 9.92 12.01 -10.67
C ARG A 8 9.92 11.27 -9.34
N ASP A 9 10.35 11.92 -8.26
CA ASP A 9 10.38 11.30 -6.94
C ASP A 9 8.96 10.96 -6.43
N THR A 10 7.97 11.81 -6.71
CA THR A 10 6.54 11.51 -6.45
C THR A 10 6.02 10.35 -7.32
N PHE A 11 6.41 10.28 -8.59
CA PHE A 11 6.04 9.15 -9.45
C PHE A 11 6.65 7.82 -8.97
N PHE A 12 7.92 7.83 -8.59
CA PHE A 12 8.57 6.66 -7.96
C PHE A 12 7.88 6.25 -6.66
N TYR A 13 7.37 7.21 -5.89
CA TYR A 13 6.59 6.92 -4.70
C TYR A 13 5.30 6.17 -5.04
N GLY A 14 4.55 6.59 -6.07
CA GLY A 14 3.35 5.87 -6.53
C GLY A 14 3.65 4.47 -7.06
N ILE A 15 4.75 4.28 -7.80
CA ILE A 15 5.22 2.95 -8.22
C ILE A 15 5.57 2.08 -7.01
N ALA A 16 6.25 2.63 -6.01
CA ALA A 16 6.60 1.90 -4.80
C ALA A 16 5.36 1.49 -4.01
N ASP A 17 4.32 2.34 -3.95
CA ASP A 17 3.02 1.98 -3.38
C ASP A 17 2.38 0.80 -4.13
N PHE A 18 2.42 0.81 -5.47
CA PHE A 18 1.91 -0.29 -6.29
C PHE A 18 2.61 -1.62 -5.97
N PHE A 19 3.95 -1.64 -5.99
CA PHE A 19 4.72 -2.84 -5.69
C PHE A 19 4.55 -3.30 -4.24
N SER A 20 4.38 -2.37 -3.30
CA SER A 20 4.08 -2.70 -1.89
C SER A 20 2.75 -3.41 -1.76
N ALA A 21 1.70 -2.89 -2.42
CA ALA A 21 0.38 -3.51 -2.45
C ALA A 21 0.40 -4.88 -3.16
N MET A 22 1.14 -4.99 -4.25
CA MET A 22 1.32 -6.25 -4.99
C MET A 22 2.00 -7.33 -4.13
N LEU A 23 3.07 -6.95 -3.43
CA LEU A 23 3.77 -7.84 -2.51
C LEU A 23 2.88 -8.26 -1.33
N ALA A 24 2.15 -7.32 -0.74
CA ALA A 24 1.23 -7.60 0.36
C ALA A 24 0.14 -8.59 -0.06
N TRP A 25 -0.44 -8.40 -1.25
CA TRP A 25 -1.43 -9.32 -1.81
C TRP A 25 -0.83 -10.71 -2.07
N ALA A 26 0.38 -10.78 -2.64
CA ALA A 26 1.04 -12.05 -2.90
C ALA A 26 1.30 -12.85 -1.62
N LEU A 27 1.79 -12.19 -0.58
CA LEU A 27 2.03 -12.79 0.73
C LEU A 27 0.72 -13.21 1.41
N PHE A 28 -0.34 -12.40 1.28
CA PHE A 28 -1.66 -12.74 1.82
C PHE A 28 -2.25 -13.97 1.15
N PHE A 29 -2.14 -14.09 -0.17
CA PHE A 29 -2.64 -15.25 -0.90
C PHE A 29 -1.89 -16.52 -0.50
N ALA A 30 -0.55 -16.44 -0.37
CA ALA A 30 0.26 -17.55 0.13
C ALA A 30 -0.13 -17.96 1.56
N TYR A 31 -0.40 -16.98 2.43
CA TYR A 31 -0.90 -17.21 3.79
C TYR A 31 -2.25 -17.93 3.80
N ARG A 32 -3.21 -17.50 2.96
CA ARG A 32 -4.51 -18.16 2.82
C ARG A 32 -4.39 -19.61 2.36
N LYS A 33 -3.57 -19.86 1.34
CA LYS A 33 -3.34 -21.22 0.81
C LYS A 33 -2.77 -22.15 1.89
N SER A 34 -1.88 -21.63 2.74
CA SER A 34 -1.35 -22.38 3.89
C SER A 34 -2.40 -22.67 4.97
N LEU A 35 -3.36 -21.78 5.21
CA LEU A 35 -4.46 -22.02 6.15
C LEU A 35 -5.42 -23.11 5.66
N GLU A 36 -5.62 -23.19 4.35
CA GLU A 36 -6.46 -24.19 3.69
C GLU A 36 -5.74 -25.57 3.57
N GLY A 37 -4.52 -25.69 4.11
CA GLY A 37 -3.73 -26.93 4.12
C GLY A 37 -2.91 -27.17 2.85
N GLY A 38 -2.87 -26.21 1.93
CA GLY A 38 -2.06 -26.27 0.71
C GLY A 38 -0.62 -25.80 0.92
N VAL A 39 0.31 -26.31 0.11
CA VAL A 39 1.68 -25.80 0.06
C VAL A 39 1.73 -24.58 -0.87
N PRO A 40 2.41 -23.47 -0.48
CA PRO A 40 2.69 -22.37 -1.39
C PRO A 40 3.67 -22.86 -2.46
N ASP A 41 3.15 -23.19 -3.64
CA ASP A 41 3.94 -23.65 -4.78
C ASP A 41 3.61 -22.80 -6.02
N MET A 42 4.41 -22.95 -7.08
CA MET A 42 4.30 -22.21 -8.33
C MET A 42 2.94 -22.37 -9.03
N GLU A 43 2.17 -23.39 -8.68
CA GLU A 43 0.78 -23.56 -9.10
C GLU A 43 -0.13 -22.41 -8.64
N MET A 44 0.24 -21.68 -7.58
CA MET A 44 -0.49 -20.49 -7.15
C MET A 44 -0.55 -19.42 -8.25
N LEU A 45 0.45 -19.35 -9.12
CA LEU A 45 0.46 -18.43 -10.27
C LEU A 45 -0.59 -18.79 -11.34
N ARG A 46 -1.05 -20.04 -11.36
CA ARG A 46 -2.07 -20.53 -12.28
C ARG A 46 -3.49 -20.35 -11.76
N ASP A 47 -3.65 -19.96 -10.49
CA ASP A 47 -4.95 -19.68 -9.90
C ASP A 47 -5.54 -18.41 -10.54
N PRO A 48 -6.74 -18.47 -11.15
CA PRO A 48 -7.41 -17.31 -11.73
C PRO A 48 -7.62 -16.17 -10.71
N ASN A 49 -7.93 -16.49 -9.46
CA ASN A 49 -8.15 -15.50 -8.41
C ASN A 49 -6.84 -14.79 -8.03
N PHE A 50 -5.73 -15.53 -8.00
CA PHE A 50 -4.41 -14.95 -7.78
C PHE A 50 -3.99 -14.04 -8.94
N SER A 51 -4.06 -14.57 -10.16
CA SER A 51 -3.60 -13.88 -11.37
C SER A 51 -4.41 -12.62 -11.70
N LEU A 52 -5.71 -12.61 -11.42
CA LEU A 52 -6.52 -11.39 -11.49
C LEU A 52 -6.21 -10.45 -10.31
N GLY A 53 -6.14 -10.99 -9.10
CA GLY A 53 -5.94 -10.21 -7.88
C GLY A 53 -4.60 -9.46 -7.84
N ILE A 54 -3.52 -10.05 -8.38
CA ILE A 54 -2.16 -9.48 -8.33
C ILE A 54 -2.02 -8.15 -9.10
N LEU A 55 -2.93 -7.87 -10.04
CA LEU A 55 -2.97 -6.60 -10.77
C LEU A 55 -4.14 -5.71 -10.33
N ILE A 56 -5.33 -6.30 -10.15
CA ILE A 56 -6.55 -5.53 -9.82
C ILE A 56 -6.43 -4.92 -8.42
N ILE A 57 -6.01 -5.70 -7.42
CA ILE A 57 -5.96 -5.25 -6.03
C ILE A 57 -4.95 -4.10 -5.85
N PRO A 58 -3.69 -4.20 -6.34
CA PRO A 58 -2.74 -3.09 -6.24
C PRO A 58 -3.18 -1.84 -7.00
N THR A 59 -3.85 -2.01 -8.15
CA THR A 59 -4.42 -0.88 -8.91
C THR A 59 -5.50 -0.17 -8.09
N GLY A 60 -6.41 -0.92 -7.46
CA GLY A 60 -7.42 -0.36 -6.57
C GLY A 60 -6.82 0.43 -5.41
N TRP A 61 -5.74 -0.07 -4.80
CA TRP A 61 -5.02 0.65 -3.75
C TRP A 61 -4.38 1.95 -4.23
N VAL A 62 -3.72 1.93 -5.40
CA VAL A 62 -3.12 3.15 -5.96
C VAL A 62 -4.19 4.19 -6.31
N LEU A 63 -5.35 3.76 -6.83
CA LEU A 63 -6.48 4.66 -7.07
C LEU A 63 -7.00 5.26 -5.76
N LEU A 64 -7.18 4.43 -4.73
CA LEU A 64 -7.58 4.88 -3.40
C LEU A 64 -6.60 5.93 -2.85
N TYR A 65 -5.30 5.66 -2.90
CA TYR A 65 -4.28 6.60 -2.45
C TYR A 65 -4.24 7.88 -3.30
N SER A 66 -4.51 7.79 -4.60
CA SER A 66 -4.57 8.95 -5.48
C SER A 66 -5.71 9.89 -5.09
N ILE A 67 -6.87 9.35 -4.72
CA ILE A 67 -8.04 10.12 -4.29
C ILE A 67 -7.78 10.75 -2.91
N PHE A 68 -7.29 9.98 -1.94
CA PHE A 68 -7.26 10.43 -0.54
C PHE A 68 -5.94 11.06 -0.08
N ASP A 69 -4.80 10.71 -0.68
CA ASP A 69 -3.48 11.19 -0.23
C ASP A 69 -3.02 12.43 -1.02
N HIS A 70 -3.66 12.73 -2.17
CA HIS A 70 -3.36 13.88 -3.05
C HIS A 70 -1.83 14.05 -3.23
N TYR A 71 -1.24 13.32 -4.19
CA TYR A 71 0.20 13.25 -4.52
C TYR A 71 0.82 14.59 -5.00
N VAL A 72 0.71 15.66 -4.21
CA VAL A 72 1.06 17.01 -4.65
C VAL A 72 2.53 17.33 -4.38
N ASP A 73 3.13 16.79 -3.32
CA ASP A 73 4.59 16.83 -3.10
C ASP A 73 5.06 15.99 -1.90
N ILE A 74 5.92 14.99 -2.12
CA ILE A 74 6.46 14.17 -1.01
C ILE A 74 7.31 14.98 -0.02
N TYR A 75 7.87 16.11 -0.46
CA TYR A 75 8.75 16.96 0.35
C TYR A 75 8.01 17.82 1.38
N ARG A 76 6.68 17.94 1.28
CA ARG A 76 5.84 18.72 2.19
C ARG A 76 5.09 17.85 3.20
N LEU A 77 5.23 16.52 3.08
CA LEU A 77 4.51 15.57 3.92
C LEU A 77 5.20 15.37 5.27
N SER A 78 4.41 15.43 6.34
CA SER A 78 4.84 15.00 7.67
C SER A 78 4.77 13.48 7.78
N ARG A 79 5.85 12.86 8.27
CA ARG A 79 5.94 11.39 8.47
C ARG A 79 4.79 10.86 9.33
N LEU A 80 4.47 11.55 10.42
CA LEU A 80 3.40 11.12 11.33
C LEU A 80 2.03 11.19 10.63
N THR A 81 1.76 12.28 9.91
CA THR A 81 0.53 12.43 9.13
C THR A 81 0.40 11.35 8.07
N THR A 82 1.48 11.03 7.34
CA THR A 82 1.48 9.95 6.36
C THR A 82 1.23 8.58 7.01
N LEU A 83 1.83 8.30 8.17
CA LEU A 83 1.61 7.03 8.87
C LEU A 83 0.15 6.87 9.32
N THR A 84 -0.41 7.90 9.96
CA THR A 84 -1.82 7.91 10.41
C THR A 84 -2.78 7.78 9.23
N ARG A 85 -2.56 8.52 8.13
CA ARG A 85 -3.38 8.39 6.92
C ARG A 85 -3.28 7.00 6.31
N THR A 86 -2.06 6.45 6.22
CA THR A 86 -1.84 5.10 5.69
C THR A 86 -2.61 4.11 6.54
N PHE A 87 -2.53 4.18 7.87
CA PHE A 87 -3.28 3.32 8.79
C PHE A 87 -4.79 3.32 8.51
N PHE A 88 -5.41 4.51 8.45
CA PHE A 88 -6.85 4.61 8.21
C PHE A 88 -7.24 4.17 6.79
N LEU A 89 -6.47 4.56 5.77
CA LEU A 89 -6.72 4.12 4.40
C LEU A 89 -6.60 2.62 4.25
N THR A 90 -5.59 2.00 4.88
CA THR A 90 -5.45 0.54 4.87
C THR A 90 -6.57 -0.14 5.66
N PHE A 91 -6.98 0.44 6.78
CA PHE A 91 -8.09 -0.09 7.58
C PHE A 91 -9.40 -0.11 6.78
N PHE A 92 -9.82 1.04 6.24
CA PHE A 92 -11.05 1.14 5.46
C PHE A 92 -10.97 0.40 4.11
N GLY A 93 -9.81 0.42 3.45
CA GLY A 93 -9.62 -0.30 2.20
C GLY A 93 -9.67 -1.82 2.37
N VAL A 94 -9.10 -2.36 3.46
CA VAL A 94 -9.20 -3.80 3.77
C VAL A 94 -10.63 -4.18 4.15
N ILE A 95 -11.34 -3.32 4.90
CA ILE A 95 -12.78 -3.51 5.16
C ILE A 95 -13.55 -3.62 3.84
N PHE A 96 -13.34 -2.69 2.91
CA PHE A 96 -14.02 -2.69 1.61
C PHE A 96 -13.70 -3.95 0.78
N LEU A 97 -12.42 -4.36 0.73
CA LEU A 97 -12.01 -5.59 0.06
C LEU A 97 -12.65 -6.82 0.70
N PHE A 98 -12.71 -6.89 2.03
CA PHE A 98 -13.34 -7.99 2.73
C PHE A 98 -14.84 -8.07 2.46
N PHE A 99 -15.57 -6.95 2.44
CA PHE A 99 -16.99 -6.96 2.05
C PHE A 99 -17.20 -7.47 0.63
N THR A 100 -16.30 -7.14 -0.29
CA THR A 100 -16.37 -7.62 -1.69
C THR A 100 -16.12 -9.13 -1.77
N LEU A 101 -15.18 -9.66 -0.99
CA LEU A 101 -14.85 -11.08 -0.95
C LEU A 101 -15.89 -11.93 -0.17
N ILE A 102 -16.43 -11.39 0.93
CA ILE A 102 -17.47 -12.05 1.75
C ILE A 102 -18.76 -12.22 0.96
N LEU A 103 -19.06 -11.30 0.04
CA LEU A 103 -20.31 -11.34 -0.74
C LEU A 103 -20.43 -12.60 -1.60
N ASP A 104 -19.31 -13.26 -1.92
CA ASP A 104 -19.25 -14.41 -2.83
C ASP A 104 -19.30 -15.77 -2.09
N ASP A 105 -18.98 -15.81 -0.78
CA ASP A 105 -18.80 -17.06 -0.04
C ASP A 105 -19.93 -17.32 0.98
N VAL A 106 -20.59 -18.48 0.83
CA VAL A 106 -21.61 -18.98 1.77
C VAL A 106 -20.92 -19.39 3.09
N VAL A 107 -21.24 -18.64 4.13
CA VAL A 107 -20.76 -18.72 5.52
C VAL A 107 -20.43 -20.14 6.00
N ARG A 108 -19.13 -20.45 6.21
CA ARG A 108 -18.70 -21.71 6.83
C ARG A 108 -17.79 -21.58 8.06
N ASP A 109 -17.03 -20.49 8.24
CA ASP A 109 -16.25 -20.28 9.49
C ASP A 109 -15.83 -18.81 9.74
N TYR A 110 -16.38 -18.21 10.80
CA TYR A 110 -16.09 -16.83 11.19
C TYR A 110 -14.65 -16.62 11.70
N GLN A 111 -14.02 -17.62 12.32
CA GLN A 111 -12.67 -17.45 12.86
C GLN A 111 -11.64 -17.22 11.75
N THR A 112 -11.81 -17.93 10.65
CA THR A 112 -10.94 -17.82 9.46
C THR A 112 -11.04 -16.44 8.82
N TYR A 113 -12.23 -15.80 8.85
CA TYR A 113 -12.42 -14.42 8.38
C TYR A 113 -11.63 -13.41 9.20
N TYR A 114 -11.73 -13.44 10.54
CA TYR A 114 -11.00 -12.49 11.38
C TYR A 114 -9.48 -12.64 11.23
N ARG A 115 -8.98 -13.88 11.16
CA ARG A 115 -7.55 -14.15 10.93
C ARG A 115 -7.08 -13.61 9.58
N SER A 116 -7.84 -13.86 8.52
CA SER A 116 -7.53 -13.38 7.18
C SER A 116 -7.58 -11.85 7.09
N PHE A 117 -8.55 -11.22 7.75
CA PHE A 117 -8.67 -9.76 7.82
C PHE A 117 -7.44 -9.15 8.50
N LEU A 118 -7.08 -9.64 9.68
CA LEU A 118 -5.92 -9.17 10.43
C LEU A 118 -4.61 -9.42 9.67
N ALA A 119 -4.48 -10.56 9.01
CA ALA A 119 -3.33 -10.88 8.18
C ALA A 119 -3.19 -9.92 7.00
N LEU A 120 -4.26 -9.68 6.23
CA LEU A 120 -4.25 -8.75 5.10
C LEU A 120 -3.97 -7.32 5.57
N PHE A 121 -4.66 -6.86 6.61
CA PHE A 121 -4.44 -5.55 7.20
C PHE A 121 -2.99 -5.39 7.68
N GLY A 122 -2.48 -6.34 8.46
CA GLY A 122 -1.13 -6.31 8.99
C GLY A 122 -0.07 -6.33 7.90
N LEU A 123 -0.16 -7.25 6.94
CA LEU A 123 0.78 -7.34 5.82
C LEU A 123 0.78 -6.05 5.00
N HIS A 124 -0.41 -5.59 4.59
CA HIS A 124 -0.53 -4.43 3.71
C HIS A 124 -0.09 -3.14 4.40
N PHE A 125 -0.52 -2.91 5.64
CA PHE A 125 -0.11 -1.75 6.43
C PHE A 125 1.40 -1.75 6.70
N MET A 126 1.97 -2.86 7.18
CA MET A 126 3.38 -2.90 7.59
C MET A 126 4.33 -2.75 6.41
N ILE A 127 4.02 -3.38 5.26
CA ILE A 127 4.84 -3.27 4.04
C ILE A 127 4.75 -1.84 3.50
N THR A 128 3.53 -1.34 3.28
CA THR A 128 3.31 0.00 2.71
C THR A 128 3.87 1.09 3.62
N ALA A 129 3.61 1.04 4.92
CA ALA A 129 4.11 2.02 5.89
C ALA A 129 5.64 2.02 5.92
N THR A 130 6.29 0.85 5.96
CA THR A 130 7.75 0.76 5.94
C THR A 130 8.34 1.40 4.67
N VAL A 131 7.82 1.04 3.50
CA VAL A 131 8.30 1.58 2.22
C VAL A 131 8.12 3.10 2.18
N ARG A 132 6.94 3.61 2.56
CA ARG A 132 6.68 5.05 2.64
C ARG A 132 7.64 5.74 3.60
N MET A 133 7.83 5.22 4.81
CA MET A 133 8.74 5.83 5.79
C MET A 133 10.19 5.91 5.30
N VAL A 134 10.67 4.87 4.60
CA VAL A 134 12.00 4.88 3.98
C VAL A 134 12.09 5.97 2.91
N LEU A 135 11.11 6.08 2.03
CA LEU A 135 11.08 7.08 0.96
C LEU A 135 10.99 8.51 1.51
N LEU A 136 10.08 8.78 2.44
CA LEU A 136 9.95 10.09 3.10
C LEU A 136 11.21 10.47 3.88
N THR A 137 11.86 9.52 4.53
CA THR A 137 13.12 9.78 5.25
C THR A 137 14.23 10.18 4.28
N ARG A 138 14.36 9.48 3.14
CA ARG A 138 15.32 9.83 2.09
C ARG A 138 15.02 11.20 1.48
N ALA A 139 13.75 11.50 1.19
CA ALA A 139 13.33 12.81 0.68
C ALA A 139 13.65 13.93 1.68
N SER A 140 13.33 13.74 2.96
CA SER A 140 13.63 14.71 4.02
C SER A 140 15.13 14.96 4.19
N ARG A 141 15.97 13.90 4.11
CA ARG A 141 17.43 14.06 4.16
C ARG A 141 17.96 14.83 2.95
N ARG A 142 17.47 14.54 1.74
CA ARG A 142 17.83 15.28 0.52
C ARG A 142 17.46 16.76 0.59
N LEU A 143 16.30 17.08 1.16
CA LEU A 143 15.87 18.45 1.40
C LEU A 143 16.80 19.17 2.39
N LYS A 144 17.11 18.54 3.53
CA LYS A 144 18.02 19.11 4.54
C LYS A 144 19.45 19.31 4.02
N ALA A 145 19.91 18.45 3.11
CA ALA A 145 21.21 18.56 2.47
C ALA A 145 21.26 19.62 1.34
N GLY A 146 20.16 20.32 1.06
CA GLY A 146 20.10 21.34 -0.01
C GLY A 146 20.09 20.77 -1.43
N LEU A 147 20.02 19.44 -1.61
CA LEU A 147 19.98 18.78 -2.92
C LEU A 147 18.66 19.02 -3.66
N VAL A 148 17.61 19.37 -2.92
CA VAL A 148 16.29 19.74 -3.44
C VAL A 148 15.81 20.95 -2.66
N THR A 149 15.41 22.02 -3.35
CA THR A 149 14.89 23.26 -2.76
C THR A 149 13.51 23.59 -3.32
N PHE A 150 12.72 24.34 -2.55
CA PHE A 150 11.44 24.90 -3.01
C PHE A 150 11.30 26.35 -2.55
N ASN A 151 10.70 27.19 -3.39
CA ASN A 151 10.37 28.57 -3.03
C ASN A 151 9.36 28.53 -1.88
N THR A 152 9.82 28.89 -0.69
CA THR A 152 8.96 29.06 0.49
C THR A 152 8.92 30.55 0.79
N LEU A 153 7.72 31.13 0.84
CA LEU A 153 7.53 32.49 1.31
C LEU A 153 7.49 32.41 2.84
N LEU A 154 8.54 32.91 3.49
CA LEU A 154 8.57 33.09 4.94
C LEU A 154 7.75 34.34 5.25
N VAL A 155 6.51 34.14 5.68
CA VAL A 155 5.70 35.20 6.29
C VAL A 155 5.88 35.03 7.80
N GLY A 156 6.66 35.93 8.39
CA GLY A 156 6.83 36.07 9.82
C GLY A 156 5.80 37.01 10.42
#